data_AF-R5B1J2-F1
#
_entry.id   AF-R5B1J2-F1
#
_cell.length_a   1.000
_cell.length_b   1.000
_cell.length_c   1.000
_cell.angle_alpha   90.00
_cell.angle_beta   90.00
_cell.angle_gamma   90.00
#
_symmetry.space_group_name_H-M   'P 1'
#
loop_
_entity.id
_entity.type
_entity.pdbx_description
1 polymer ?
#
loop_
_entity_poly.entity_id
_entity_poly.type
_entity_poly.pdbx_seq_one_letter_code
_entity_poly.pdbx_strand_id
1 'polypeptide(L)'
;MKEKNKKLISEVIKDIEHDMTDEEILSLLASSKVSENTSKSAKEEYSFGQRMADKIAKFAGSWGFIFSFVAVLILWMAVNILLADGAFDAYPFILLNLVLSCVAAIQAPLIMMSQNRQEEKDRRRAENDYKVNLKTEIMIEDMHNKLNRILSQQEKILAYIKAQEEKEESKNA
;
A
#
# COMPACT_ATOMS: atom_id res chain seq x y z
N MET A 1 10.07 -48.80 29.17
CA MET A 1 10.12 -47.37 28.77
C MET A 1 10.11 -47.16 27.25
N LYS A 2 10.78 -47.99 26.43
CA LYS A 2 10.85 -47.78 24.95
C LYS A 2 9.53 -48.01 24.18
N GLU A 3 8.63 -48.87 24.65
CA GLU A 3 7.35 -49.16 23.97
C GLU A 3 6.29 -48.06 24.13
N LYS A 4 6.19 -47.43 25.32
CA LYS A 4 5.26 -46.31 25.56
C LYS A 4 5.63 -45.05 24.74
N ASN A 5 6.91 -44.78 24.55
CA ASN A 5 7.38 -43.67 23.71
C ASN A 5 7.08 -43.89 22.22
N LYS A 6 7.13 -45.14 21.74
CA LYS A 6 6.81 -45.44 20.34
C LYS A 6 5.31 -45.31 20.04
N LYS A 7 4.46 -45.66 21.01
CA LYS A 7 3.01 -45.38 20.94
C LYS A 7 2.70 -43.88 20.99
N LEU A 8 3.30 -43.13 21.92
CA LEU A 8 3.12 -41.68 22.00
C LEU A 8 3.60 -40.94 20.75
N ILE A 9 4.73 -41.35 20.16
CA ILE A 9 5.22 -40.76 18.90
C ILE A 9 4.35 -41.16 17.71
N SER A 10 3.81 -42.40 17.68
CA SER A 10 2.87 -42.81 16.64
C SER A 10 1.49 -42.16 16.77
N GLU A 11 1.08 -41.78 17.98
CA GLU A 11 -0.19 -41.11 18.28
C GLU A 11 -0.07 -39.60 17.97
N VAL A 12 1.08 -38.98 18.30
CA VAL A 12 1.42 -37.60 17.90
C VAL A 12 1.64 -37.47 16.38
N ILE A 13 2.19 -38.48 15.70
CA ILE A 13 2.33 -38.47 14.24
C ILE A 13 0.98 -38.71 13.55
N LYS A 14 0.07 -39.50 14.15
CA LYS A 14 -1.30 -39.66 13.64
C LYS A 14 -2.15 -38.40 13.82
N ASP A 15 -1.93 -37.62 14.88
CA ASP A 15 -2.62 -36.35 15.12
C ASP A 15 -2.03 -35.17 14.32
N ILE A 16 -0.87 -35.34 13.66
CA ILE A 16 -0.22 -34.31 12.81
C ILE A 16 -0.33 -34.63 11.31
N GLU A 17 -0.76 -35.84 10.93
CA GLU A 17 -1.03 -36.22 9.53
C GLU A 17 -2.48 -35.90 9.05
N HIS A 18 -3.25 -35.16 9.84
CA HIS A 18 -4.52 -34.60 9.38
C HIS A 18 -4.71 -33.17 9.88
N ASP A 19 -5.31 -32.37 9.00
CA ASP A 19 -5.85 -31.03 9.24
C ASP A 19 -4.92 -29.82 9.10
N MET A 20 -3.99 -29.85 8.15
CA MET A 20 -3.77 -28.71 7.25
C MET A 20 -3.23 -29.20 5.91
N THR A 21 -4.11 -29.68 5.03
CA THR A 21 -3.77 -29.89 3.61
C THR A 21 -3.21 -28.58 3.05
N ASP A 22 -2.22 -28.61 2.16
CA ASP A 22 -1.70 -27.41 1.50
C ASP A 22 -2.82 -26.56 0.86
N GLU A 23 -3.96 -27.17 0.51
CA GLU A 23 -5.20 -26.50 0.08
C GLU A 23 -5.87 -25.65 1.17
N GLU A 24 -5.75 -26.01 2.44
CA GLU A 24 -6.28 -25.28 3.59
C GLU A 24 -5.37 -24.10 3.95
N ILE A 25 -4.04 -24.26 3.84
CA ILE A 25 -3.07 -23.16 3.93
C ILE A 25 -3.23 -22.21 2.73
N LEU A 26 -3.41 -22.75 1.52
CA LEU A 26 -3.68 -21.97 0.31
C LEU A 26 -5.06 -21.31 0.36
N SER A 27 -6.08 -21.96 0.92
CA SER A 27 -7.39 -21.33 1.13
C SER A 27 -7.34 -20.31 2.26
N LEU A 28 -6.49 -20.45 3.28
CA LEU A 28 -6.22 -19.40 4.28
C LEU A 28 -5.42 -18.23 3.67
N LEU A 29 -4.49 -18.49 2.75
CA LEU A 29 -3.71 -17.48 2.02
C LEU A 29 -4.48 -16.84 0.84
N ALA A 30 -5.54 -17.48 0.34
CA ALA A 30 -6.45 -17.00 -0.71
C ALA A 30 -7.74 -16.37 -0.15
N SER A 31 -8.26 -16.89 0.97
CA SER A 31 -9.40 -16.32 1.71
C SER A 31 -8.98 -15.16 2.61
N SER A 32 -7.70 -15.06 2.97
CA SER A 32 -7.12 -13.76 3.32
C SER A 32 -7.11 -12.90 2.05
N LYS A 33 -8.28 -12.33 1.77
CA LYS A 33 -8.45 -11.20 0.86
C LYS A 33 -7.65 -10.04 1.43
N VAL A 34 -6.34 -10.07 1.21
CA VAL A 34 -5.42 -8.95 1.49
C VAL A 34 -5.87 -7.71 0.72
N SER A 35 -6.60 -7.90 -0.39
CA SER A 35 -7.23 -6.83 -1.17
C SER A 35 -8.49 -6.23 -0.54
N GLU A 36 -9.17 -6.90 0.39
CA GLU A 36 -10.44 -6.44 0.94
C GLU A 36 -10.28 -6.00 2.40
N ASN A 37 -9.44 -4.98 2.67
CA ASN A 37 -9.77 -3.90 3.64
C ASN A 37 -8.68 -2.88 4.00
N THR A 38 -7.61 -2.67 3.22
CA THR A 38 -6.77 -1.48 3.50
C THR A 38 -7.57 -0.17 3.38
N SER A 39 -8.61 -0.14 2.54
CA SER A 39 -9.47 1.04 2.37
C SER A 39 -10.57 1.20 3.43
N LYS A 40 -11.10 0.13 4.05
CA LYS A 40 -12.12 0.27 5.12
C LYS A 40 -11.54 0.41 6.51
N SER A 41 -10.37 -0.18 6.82
CA SER A 41 -9.76 -0.05 8.15
C SER A 41 -9.14 1.34 8.40
N ALA A 42 -8.97 2.15 7.35
CA ALA A 42 -8.54 3.55 7.45
C ALA A 42 -9.72 4.55 7.53
N LYS A 43 -10.93 4.09 7.83
CA LYS A 43 -11.97 4.93 8.43
C LYS A 43 -11.73 5.02 9.94
N GLU A 44 -10.52 5.36 10.35
CA GLU A 44 -10.38 6.04 11.63
C GLU A 44 -11.17 7.35 11.51
N GLU A 45 -11.95 7.65 12.54
CA GLU A 45 -12.82 8.80 12.61
C GLU A 45 -12.03 10.08 12.34
N TYR A 46 -11.98 10.51 11.08
CA TYR A 46 -11.41 11.81 10.73
C TYR A 46 -12.15 12.86 11.55
N SER A 47 -11.46 13.42 12.54
CA SER A 47 -11.94 14.55 13.32
C SER A 47 -12.45 15.62 12.35
N PHE A 48 -13.55 16.28 12.70
CA PHE A 48 -14.17 17.33 11.87
C PHE A 48 -13.11 18.35 11.40
N GLY A 49 -12.15 18.69 12.26
CA GLY A 49 -11.03 19.56 11.93
C GLY A 49 -10.12 19.03 10.82
N GLN A 50 -9.81 17.74 10.81
CA GLN A 50 -9.00 17.12 9.75
C GLN A 50 -9.74 17.12 8.40
N ARG A 51 -11.06 16.92 8.39
CA ARG A 51 -11.86 16.99 7.15
C ARG A 51 -11.94 18.41 6.60
N MET A 52 -12.04 19.41 7.48
CA MET A 52 -12.06 20.81 7.06
C MET A 52 -10.68 21.24 6.55
N ALA A 53 -9.61 20.86 7.25
CA ALA A 53 -8.24 21.13 6.81
C ALA A 53 -7.97 20.59 5.39
N ASP A 54 -8.53 19.42 5.03
CA ASP A 54 -8.33 18.82 3.70
C ASP A 54 -9.00 19.58 2.59
N LYS A 55 -10.22 20.04 2.87
CA LYS A 55 -10.97 20.87 1.93
C LYS A 55 -10.26 22.21 1.74
N ILE A 56 -9.80 22.82 2.83
CA ILE A 56 -9.07 24.09 2.81
C ILE A 56 -7.73 23.92 2.07
N ALA A 57 -6.96 22.87 2.35
CA ALA A 57 -5.68 22.62 1.69
C ALA A 57 -5.84 22.37 0.18
N LYS A 58 -6.85 21.59 -0.23
CA LYS A 58 -7.16 21.36 -1.64
C LYS A 58 -7.64 22.63 -2.35
N PHE A 59 -8.41 23.46 -1.67
CA PHE A 59 -8.90 24.73 -2.22
C PHE A 59 -7.78 25.77 -2.34
N ALA A 60 -6.97 25.94 -1.28
CA ALA A 60 -5.84 26.86 -1.25
C ALA A 60 -4.71 26.47 -2.22
N GLY A 61 -4.58 25.18 -2.56
CA GLY A 61 -3.63 24.68 -3.54
C GLY A 61 -4.08 24.80 -5.01
N SER A 62 -5.26 25.38 -5.29
CA SER A 62 -5.78 25.52 -6.65
C SER A 62 -5.25 26.77 -7.34
N TRP A 63 -4.91 26.65 -8.63
CA TRP A 63 -4.53 27.80 -9.47
C TRP A 63 -5.60 28.90 -9.51
N GLY A 64 -6.88 28.54 -9.49
CA GLY A 64 -7.97 29.52 -9.47
C GLY A 64 -8.02 30.37 -8.19
N PHE A 65 -7.69 29.76 -7.05
CA PHE A 65 -7.61 30.48 -5.77
C PHE A 65 -6.49 31.50 -5.77
N ILE A 66 -5.31 31.13 -6.30
CA ILE A 66 -4.16 32.03 -6.40
C ILE A 66 -4.50 33.29 -7.21
N PHE A 67 -5.10 33.13 -8.40
CA PHE A 67 -5.50 34.27 -9.22
C PHE A 67 -6.56 35.14 -8.54
N SER A 68 -7.58 34.52 -7.93
CA SER A 68 -8.60 35.27 -7.19
C SER A 68 -8.02 36.04 -6.01
N PHE A 69 -7.07 35.44 -5.29
CA PHE A 69 -6.41 36.06 -4.14
C PHE A 69 -5.59 37.29 -4.56
N VAL A 70 -4.79 37.16 -5.62
CA VAL A 70 -4.02 38.28 -6.18
C VAL A 70 -4.95 39.39 -6.68
N ALA A 71 -6.05 39.06 -7.35
CA ALA A 71 -7.03 40.04 -7.81
C ALA A 71 -7.64 40.84 -6.64
N VAL A 72 -7.98 40.17 -5.53
CA VAL A 72 -8.49 40.83 -4.32
C VAL A 72 -7.44 41.77 -3.71
N LEU A 73 -6.16 41.37 -3.67
CA LEU A 73 -5.08 42.24 -3.17
C LEU A 73 -4.93 43.50 -4.04
N ILE A 74 -4.92 43.35 -5.36
CA ILE A 74 -4.83 44.48 -6.29
C ILE A 74 -6.03 45.40 -6.11
N LEU A 75 -7.24 44.84 -6.00
CA LEU A 75 -8.45 45.61 -5.77
C LEU A 75 -8.40 46.38 -4.44
N TRP A 76 -7.92 45.74 -3.36
CA TRP A 76 -7.75 46.40 -2.06
C TRP A 76 -6.77 47.57 -2.14
N MET A 77 -5.63 47.38 -2.78
CA MET A 77 -4.65 48.45 -3.00
C MET A 77 -5.24 49.59 -3.82
N ALA A 78 -5.94 49.28 -4.92
CA ALA A 78 -6.57 50.27 -5.78
C ALA A 78 -7.62 51.11 -5.03
N VAL A 79 -8.50 50.46 -4.24
CA VAL A 79 -9.51 51.16 -3.43
C VAL A 79 -8.86 52.10 -2.41
N ASN A 80 -7.83 51.64 -1.69
CA ASN A 80 -7.16 52.46 -0.69
C ASN A 80 -6.35 53.61 -1.29
N ILE A 81 -5.74 53.43 -2.48
CA ILE A 81 -5.07 54.51 -3.19
C ILE A 81 -6.08 55.58 -3.64
N LEU A 82 -7.23 55.16 -4.19
CA LEU A 82 -8.26 56.08 -4.69
C LEU A 82 -8.96 56.85 -3.57
N LEU A 83 -9.06 56.29 -2.37
CA LEU A 83 -9.65 56.97 -1.21
C LEU A 83 -8.74 58.03 -0.58
N ALA A 84 -7.42 58.01 -0.87
CA ALA A 84 -6.40 58.98 -0.43
C ALA A 84 -6.56 59.48 1.02
N ASP A 85 -7.30 60.58 1.24
CA ASP A 85 -7.53 61.21 2.54
C ASP A 85 -8.45 60.42 3.48
N GLY A 86 -9.26 59.48 2.96
CA GLY A 86 -10.11 58.58 3.73
C GLY A 86 -9.61 57.13 3.75
N ALA A 87 -8.37 56.89 3.33
CA ALA A 87 -7.83 55.54 3.19
C ALA A 87 -7.70 54.85 4.55
N PHE A 88 -8.31 53.66 4.67
CA PHE A 88 -8.21 52.84 5.87
C PHE A 88 -6.81 52.20 6.00
N ASP A 89 -6.14 51.93 4.88
CA ASP A 89 -4.80 51.36 4.80
C ASP A 89 -3.98 52.15 3.75
N ALA A 90 -3.52 53.35 4.12
CA ALA A 90 -2.70 54.19 3.25
C ALA A 90 -1.33 53.56 2.97
N TYR A 91 -0.72 53.90 1.82
CA TYR A 91 0.63 53.45 1.47
C TYR A 91 1.60 53.80 2.62
N PRO A 92 2.32 52.82 3.21
CA PRO A 92 2.79 51.55 2.64
C PRO A 92 1.96 50.26 2.94
N PHE A 93 0.66 50.37 3.22
CA PHE A 93 -0.26 49.23 3.45
C PHE A 93 0.11 48.33 4.65
N ILE A 94 0.17 48.92 5.85
CA ILE A 94 0.60 48.21 7.07
C ILE A 94 -0.37 47.08 7.46
N LEU A 95 -1.68 47.29 7.27
CA LEU A 95 -2.68 46.30 7.67
C LEU A 95 -2.67 45.11 6.71
N LEU A 96 -2.57 45.35 5.40
CA LEU A 96 -2.43 44.30 4.42
C LEU A 96 -1.16 43.46 4.67
N ASN A 97 -0.04 44.10 5.00
CA ASN A 97 1.19 43.39 5.33
C ASN A 97 1.04 42.52 6.59
N LEU A 98 0.39 43.04 7.64
CA LEU A 98 0.13 42.29 8.87
C LEU A 98 -0.74 41.05 8.60
N VAL A 99 -1.81 41.21 7.83
CA VAL A 99 -2.72 40.11 7.47
C VAL A 99 -1.98 39.06 6.64
N LEU A 100 -1.23 39.47 5.61
CA LEU A 100 -0.45 38.53 4.78
C LEU A 100 0.58 37.76 5.61
N SER A 101 1.27 38.43 6.54
CA SER A 101 2.23 37.80 7.43
C SER A 101 1.58 36.75 8.34
N CYS A 102 0.40 37.06 8.89
CA CYS A 102 -0.37 36.12 9.70
C CYS A 102 -0.85 34.91 8.89
N VAL A 103 -1.36 35.15 7.67
CA VAL A 103 -1.79 34.09 6.75
C VAL A 103 -0.62 33.16 6.41
N ALA A 104 0.54 33.73 6.06
CA ALA A 104 1.74 32.95 5.74
C ALA A 104 2.23 32.11 6.94
N ALA A 105 2.20 32.68 8.14
CA ALA A 105 2.60 31.97 9.36
C ALA A 105 1.74 30.73 9.64
N ILE A 106 0.44 30.79 9.35
CA ILE A 106 -0.49 29.67 9.51
C ILE A 106 -0.41 28.69 8.33
N GLN A 107 -0.03 29.15 7.13
CA GLN A 107 0.09 28.29 5.94
C GLN A 107 1.19 27.22 6.11
N ALA A 108 2.37 27.57 6.61
CA ALA A 108 3.48 26.63 6.75
C ALA A 108 3.14 25.36 7.56
N PRO A 109 2.59 25.44 8.80
CA PRO A 109 2.20 24.25 9.55
C PRO A 109 1.01 23.52 8.93
N LEU A 110 0.05 24.21 8.29
CA LEU A 110 -1.05 23.55 7.57
C LEU A 110 -0.54 22.72 6.39
N ILE A 111 0.40 23.25 5.61
CA ILE A 111 1.06 22.53 4.53
C ILE A 111 1.83 21.34 5.10
N MET A 112 2.60 21.53 6.17
CA MET A 112 3.37 20.46 6.81
C MET A 112 2.47 19.34 7.37
N MET A 113 1.33 19.69 7.99
CA MET A 113 0.34 18.70 8.45
C MET A 113 -0.28 17.93 7.28
N SER A 114 -0.58 18.61 6.16
CA SER A 114 -1.10 17.97 4.95
C SER A 114 -0.06 17.03 4.32
N GLN A 115 1.21 17.46 4.26
CA GLN A 115 2.34 16.67 3.77
C GLN A 115 2.59 15.43 4.63
N ASN A 116 2.75 15.59 5.95
CA ASN A 116 3.01 14.49 6.88
C ASN A 116 1.94 13.37 6.76
N ARG A 117 0.68 13.75 6.52
CA ARG A 117 -0.39 12.77 6.32
C ARG A 117 -0.35 12.10 4.93
N GLN A 118 0.05 12.82 3.89
CA GLN A 118 0.24 12.21 2.56
C GLN A 118 1.42 11.23 2.61
N GLU A 119 2.53 11.61 3.25
CA GLU A 119 3.69 10.73 3.47
C GLU A 119 3.32 9.47 4.26
N GLU A 120 2.47 9.58 5.29
CA GLU A 120 2.01 8.40 6.02
C GLU A 120 1.19 7.45 5.14
N LYS A 121 0.31 7.99 4.28
CA LYS A 121 -0.44 7.18 3.31
C LYS A 121 0.48 6.52 2.30
N ASP A 122 1.47 7.25 1.81
CA ASP A 122 2.43 6.75 0.82
C ASP A 122 3.33 5.68 1.45
N ARG A 123 3.76 5.85 2.70
CA ARG A 123 4.50 4.83 3.46
C ARG A 123 3.69 3.54 3.61
N ARG A 124 2.42 3.64 4.00
CA ARG A 124 1.53 2.46 4.11
C ARG A 124 1.33 1.75 2.77
N ARG A 125 1.25 2.50 1.66
CA ARG A 125 1.19 1.92 0.30
C ARG A 125 2.48 1.18 -0.02
N ALA A 126 3.63 1.79 0.20
CA ALA A 126 4.94 1.19 -0.04
C ALA A 126 5.14 -0.10 0.78
N GLU A 127 4.73 -0.11 2.05
CA GLU A 127 4.78 -1.32 2.90
C GLU A 127 3.90 -2.46 2.37
N ASN A 128 2.72 -2.13 1.83
CA ASN A 128 1.85 -3.13 1.22
C ASN A 128 2.42 -3.66 -0.10
N ASP A 129 2.93 -2.78 -0.95
CA ASP A 129 3.57 -3.16 -2.22
C ASP A 129 4.78 -4.06 -1.95
N TYR A 130 5.58 -3.75 -0.92
CA TYR A 130 6.68 -4.61 -0.46
C TYR A 130 6.19 -6.02 -0.07
N LYS A 131 5.12 -6.14 0.73
CA LYS A 131 4.56 -7.43 1.13
C LYS A 131 4.04 -8.24 -0.06
N VAL A 132 3.39 -7.58 -1.03
CA VAL A 132 2.90 -8.22 -2.26
C VAL A 132 4.07 -8.72 -3.11
N ASN A 133 5.13 -7.92 -3.26
CA ASN A 133 6.33 -8.33 -3.99
C ASN A 133 7.00 -9.54 -3.32
N LEU A 134 7.17 -9.52 -2.00
CA LEU A 134 7.75 -10.65 -1.26
C LEU A 134 6.90 -11.93 -1.41
N LYS A 135 5.56 -11.82 -1.32
CA LYS A 135 4.67 -12.95 -1.56
C LYS A 135 4.82 -13.50 -2.98
N THR A 136 4.96 -12.60 -3.96
CA THR A 136 5.14 -12.98 -5.37
C THR A 136 6.46 -13.70 -5.58
N GLU A 137 7.55 -13.23 -4.96
CA GLU A 137 8.86 -13.89 -5.00
C GLU A 137 8.79 -15.31 -4.45
N ILE A 138 8.20 -15.51 -3.27
CA ILE A 138 8.04 -16.84 -2.65
C ILE A 138 7.20 -17.77 -3.53
N MET A 139 6.10 -17.26 -4.13
CA MET A 139 5.26 -18.05 -5.03
C MET A 139 6.01 -18.46 -6.31
N ILE A 140 6.85 -17.59 -6.85
CA ILE A 140 7.69 -17.90 -8.02
C ILE A 140 8.70 -18.99 -7.66
N GLU A 141 9.34 -18.90 -6.49
CA GLU A 141 10.28 -19.91 -6.00
C GLU A 141 9.61 -21.28 -5.82
N ASP A 142 8.44 -21.33 -5.17
CA ASP A 142 7.67 -22.57 -5.02
C ASP A 142 7.25 -23.16 -6.38
N MET A 143 6.76 -22.32 -7.29
CA MET A 143 6.40 -22.74 -8.65
C MET A 143 7.62 -23.29 -9.40
N HIS A 144 8.79 -22.66 -9.26
CA HIS A 144 10.03 -23.13 -9.85
C HIS A 144 10.42 -24.52 -9.31
N ASN A 145 10.32 -24.72 -8.00
CA ASN A 145 10.59 -26.01 -7.36
C ASN A 145 9.62 -27.10 -7.83
N LYS A 146 8.33 -26.78 -7.95
CA LYS A 146 7.31 -27.70 -8.49
C LYS A 146 7.59 -28.06 -9.95
N LEU A 147 7.97 -27.08 -10.78
CA LEU A 147 8.36 -27.32 -12.18
C LEU A 147 9.58 -28.25 -12.27
N ASN A 148 10.63 -28.00 -11.50
CA ASN A 148 11.80 -28.86 -11.45
C ASN A 148 11.46 -30.29 -11.02
N ARG A 149 10.55 -30.45 -10.05
CA ARG A 149 10.06 -31.76 -9.63
C ARG A 149 9.33 -32.48 -10.77
N ILE A 150 8.46 -31.80 -11.51
CA ILE A 150 7.75 -32.35 -12.67
C ILE A 150 8.75 -32.78 -13.76
N LEU A 151 9.72 -31.92 -14.09
CA LEU A 151 10.75 -32.23 -15.09
C LEU A 151 11.56 -33.48 -14.70
N SER A 152 11.95 -33.59 -13.43
CA SER A 152 12.66 -34.79 -12.93
C SER A 152 11.81 -36.07 -13.02
N GLN A 153 10.49 -35.97 -12.89
CA GLN A 153 9.59 -37.11 -13.08
C GLN A 153 9.47 -37.48 -14.56
N GLN A 154 9.40 -36.49 -15.46
CA GLN A 154 9.37 -36.76 -16.90
C GLN A 154 10.63 -37.48 -17.38
N GLU A 155 11.81 -37.09 -16.89
CA GLU A 155 13.07 -37.80 -17.22
C GLU A 155 13.01 -39.27 -16.80
N LYS A 156 12.50 -39.56 -15.60
CA LYS A 156 12.35 -40.94 -15.11
C LYS A 156 11.37 -41.75 -15.96
N ILE A 157 10.25 -41.15 -16.35
CA ILE A 157 9.25 -41.80 -17.21
C ILE A 157 9.86 -42.09 -18.58
N LEU A 158 10.54 -41.12 -19.19
CA LEU A 158 11.25 -41.29 -20.46
C LEU A 158 12.30 -42.40 -20.40
N ALA A 159 13.08 -42.46 -19.32
CA ALA A 159 14.05 -43.53 -19.11
C ALA A 159 13.38 -44.91 -18.99
N TYR A 160 12.24 -44.99 -18.30
CA TYR A 160 11.47 -46.24 -18.19
C TYR A 160 10.91 -46.69 -19.55
N ILE A 161 10.39 -45.76 -20.36
CA ILE A 161 9.89 -46.05 -21.71
C ILE A 161 11.02 -46.60 -22.59
N LYS A 162 12.18 -45.92 -22.64
CA LYS A 162 13.33 -46.42 -23.43
C LYS A 162 13.79 -47.82 -23.01
N ALA A 163 13.85 -48.08 -21.71
CA ALA A 163 14.24 -49.39 -21.20
C ALA A 163 13.20 -50.50 -21.50
N GLN A 164 11.94 -50.14 -21.72
CA GLN A 164 10.90 -51.07 -22.18
C GLN A 164 11.06 -51.36 -23.67
N GLU A 165 11.27 -50.33 -24.49
CA GLU A 165 11.52 -50.46 -25.94
C GLU A 165 12.73 -51.38 -26.22
N GLU A 166 13.86 -51.18 -25.53
CA GLU A 166 15.05 -52.03 -25.66
C GLU A 166 14.78 -53.51 -25.29
N LYS A 167 13.92 -53.76 -24.29
CA LYS A 167 13.54 -55.12 -23.89
C LYS A 167 12.60 -55.80 -24.88
N GLU A 168 11.72 -55.05 -25.54
CA GLU A 168 10.85 -55.58 -26.59
C GLU A 168 11.65 -55.89 -27.85
N GLU A 169 12.59 -55.04 -28.25
CA GLU A 169 13.51 -55.31 -29.36
C GLU A 169 14.37 -56.55 -29.10
N SER A 170 14.90 -56.70 -27.89
CA SER A 170 15.66 -57.89 -27.47
C SER A 170 14.86 -59.19 -27.48
N LYS A 171 13.53 -59.16 -27.33
CA LYS A 171 12.68 -60.36 -27.36
C LYS A 171 12.26 -60.77 -28.77
N ASN A 172 12.27 -59.81 -29.69
CA ASN A 172 11.84 -60.00 -31.08
C ASN A 172 13.01 -60.25 -32.05
N ALA A 173 14.26 -60.16 -31.58
CA ALA A 173 15.49 -60.53 -32.27
C ALA A 173 15.93 -61.96 -31.92
#